data_AF-A0A2D4PYJ6-F1
#
_entry.id   AF-A0A2D4PYJ6-F1
#
_cell.length_a   1.000
_cell.length_b   1.000
_cell.length_c   1.000
_cell.angle_alpha   90.00
_cell.angle_beta   90.00
_cell.angle_gamma   90.00
#
_symmetry.space_group_name_H-M   'P 1'
#
loop_
_entity.id
_entity.type
_entity.pdbx_description
1 polymer ?
#
loop_
_entity_poly.entity_id
_entity_poly.type
_entity_poly.pdbx_seq_one_letter_code
_entity_poly.pdbx_strand_id
1 'polypeptide(L)'
;KTSISGFCFVCLSGILQHPDGTVLKQLQPPPRGPRELDFYNKVFAGGCEDSVFLELQKYLPKYYGTWSLPTAPNDLYLKLEDVTHRFKKPCIMDVKIGQKSYDPYASEEKIKQQISKYPLMEEIGFLVLGMRVYHVPTGSYETQNQHYGRGLTKETIKD
;
A
#
# COMPACT_ATOMS: atom_id res chain seq x y z
N LYS A 1 23.40 10.00 1.21
CA LYS A 1 21.95 10.07 1.48
C LYS A 1 21.27 10.64 0.24
N THR A 2 20.99 9.80 -0.75
CA THR A 2 20.31 10.26 -1.96
C THR A 2 18.83 10.35 -1.63
N SER A 3 18.42 11.54 -1.15
CA SER A 3 17.02 11.94 -1.11
C SER A 3 16.62 12.13 -2.57
N ILE A 4 16.01 11.11 -3.15
CA ILE A 4 15.37 11.25 -4.45
C ILE A 4 14.10 12.07 -4.20
N SER A 5 14.22 13.33 -4.61
CA SER A 5 13.19 14.33 -4.79
C SER A 5 11.79 13.75 -5.08
N GLY A 6 10.84 14.09 -4.19
CA GLY A 6 9.43 14.28 -4.53
C GLY A 6 8.61 13.02 -4.83
N PHE A 7 7.71 12.68 -3.90
CA PHE A 7 6.59 11.74 -4.06
C PHE A 7 6.96 10.24 -4.14
N CYS A 8 7.18 9.65 -2.96
CA CYS A 8 7.01 8.22 -2.74
C CYS A 8 5.52 7.89 -2.86
N PHE A 9 5.18 6.99 -3.78
CA PHE A 9 3.83 6.75 -4.27
C PHE A 9 2.98 5.87 -3.36
N VAL A 10 2.85 6.26 -2.09
CA VAL A 10 1.64 6.12 -1.29
C VAL A 10 1.71 7.25 -0.27
N CYS A 11 0.59 7.82 0.13
CA CYS A 11 0.49 8.62 1.35
C CYS A 11 0.74 7.75 2.62
N LEU A 12 1.77 6.89 2.60
CA LEU A 12 2.33 6.13 3.70
C LEU A 12 3.71 6.71 3.96
N SER A 13 3.80 7.65 4.88
CA SER A 13 5.03 7.90 5.62
C SER A 13 5.63 6.53 6.01
N GLY A 14 6.82 6.19 5.53
CA GLY A 14 7.53 4.98 5.96
C GLY A 14 7.73 3.85 4.94
N ILE A 15 7.60 4.06 3.62
CA ILE A 15 8.13 3.10 2.63
C ILE A 15 9.47 3.60 2.11
N LEU A 16 10.51 2.75 2.18
CA LEU A 16 11.85 3.04 1.68
C LEU A 16 12.23 2.01 0.61
N GLN A 17 12.60 2.45 -0.59
CA GLN A 17 13.15 1.56 -1.60
C GLN A 17 14.60 1.20 -1.27
N HIS A 18 14.95 -0.07 -1.44
CA HIS A 18 16.29 -0.60 -1.22
C HIS A 18 16.90 -1.08 -2.56
N PRO A 19 18.22 -0.87 -2.81
CA PRO A 19 18.84 -1.20 -4.09
C PRO A 19 18.83 -2.69 -4.48
N ASP A 20 18.52 -3.59 -3.56
CA ASP A 20 18.42 -5.04 -3.82
C ASP A 20 17.08 -5.45 -4.43
N GLY A 21 16.24 -4.49 -4.83
CA GLY A 21 14.91 -4.76 -5.39
C GLY A 21 13.85 -5.06 -4.33
N THR A 22 14.06 -4.61 -3.08
CA THR A 22 13.08 -4.70 -1.99
C THR A 22 12.63 -3.32 -1.53
N VAL A 23 11.52 -3.29 -0.79
CA VAL A 23 11.07 -2.13 -0.03
C VAL A 23 11.06 -2.44 1.46
N LEU A 24 11.38 -1.44 2.27
CA LEU A 24 11.25 -1.47 3.72
C LEU A 24 10.02 -0.65 4.10
N LYS A 25 8.99 -1.32 4.59
CA LYS A 25 7.74 -0.69 5.05
C LYS A 25 7.74 -0.62 6.58
N GLN A 26 7.81 0.58 7.13
CA GLN A 26 7.81 0.81 8.57
C GLN A 26 6.51 0.28 9.19
N LEU A 27 6.63 -0.42 10.33
CA LEU A 27 5.45 -0.86 11.06
C LEU A 27 4.69 0.36 11.59
N GLN A 28 3.37 0.36 11.33
CA GLN A 28 2.49 1.38 11.87
C GLN A 28 2.29 1.20 13.39
N PRO A 29 1.89 2.26 14.11
CA PRO A 29 1.54 2.13 15.52
C PRO A 29 0.49 1.02 15.77
N PRO A 30 0.55 0.33 16.93
CA PRO A 30 -0.43 -0.68 17.28
C PRO A 30 -1.88 -0.15 17.20
N PRO A 31 -2.85 -0.99 16.77
CA PRO A 31 -2.70 -2.41 16.43
C PRO A 31 -2.31 -2.67 14.97
N ARG A 32 -2.14 -1.64 14.13
CA ARG A 32 -2.05 -1.80 12.66
C ARG A 32 -0.78 -2.50 12.20
N GLY A 33 0.38 -2.05 12.67
CA GLY A 33 1.68 -2.64 12.31
C GLY A 33 1.79 -4.10 12.73
N PRO A 34 1.55 -4.44 14.01
CA PRO A 34 1.57 -5.83 14.47
C PRO A 34 0.60 -6.73 13.69
N ARG A 35 -0.61 -6.25 13.39
CA ARG A 35 -1.58 -7.02 12.60
C ARG A 35 -1.10 -7.29 11.17
N GLU A 36 -0.44 -6.32 10.53
CA GLU A 36 0.14 -6.52 9.20
C GLU A 36 1.32 -7.51 9.24
N LEU A 37 2.17 -7.42 10.26
CA LEU A 37 3.26 -8.37 10.48
C LEU A 37 2.71 -9.80 10.67
N ASP A 38 1.72 -9.97 11.53
CA ASP A 38 1.10 -11.28 11.78
C ASP A 38 0.45 -11.86 10.52
N PHE A 39 -0.17 -11.00 9.69
CA PHE A 39 -0.71 -11.41 8.39
C PHE A 39 0.38 -12.00 7.49
N TYR A 40 1.51 -11.29 7.28
CA TYR A 40 2.60 -11.80 6.45
C TYR A 40 3.24 -13.05 7.04
N ASN A 41 3.48 -13.09 8.36
CA ASN A 41 4.02 -14.28 9.02
C ASN A 41 3.11 -15.51 8.86
N LYS A 42 1.79 -15.31 8.90
CA LYS A 42 0.81 -16.39 8.71
C LYS A 42 0.79 -16.87 7.26
N VAL A 43 0.71 -15.95 6.30
CA VAL A 43 0.59 -16.29 4.87
C VAL A 43 1.88 -16.92 4.34
N PHE A 44 3.06 -16.48 4.82
CA PHE A 44 4.38 -16.97 4.39
C PHE A 44 5.05 -17.87 5.42
N ALA A 45 4.28 -18.55 6.28
CA ALA A 45 4.82 -19.48 7.26
C ALA A 45 5.62 -20.61 6.58
N GLY A 46 6.80 -20.93 7.12
CA GLY A 46 7.62 -22.03 6.62
C GLY A 46 6.88 -23.36 6.74
N GLY A 47 6.79 -24.11 5.64
CA GLY A 47 6.04 -25.37 5.59
C GLY A 47 4.51 -25.18 5.51
N CYS A 48 4.01 -24.02 5.08
CA CYS A 48 2.58 -23.83 4.83
C CYS A 48 2.09 -24.74 3.70
N GLU A 49 1.15 -25.63 4.01
CA GLU A 49 0.48 -26.53 3.05
C GLU A 49 -0.96 -26.08 2.72
N ASP A 50 -1.42 -24.98 3.32
CA ASP A 50 -2.75 -24.43 3.09
C ASP A 50 -2.85 -23.86 1.66
N SER A 51 -3.66 -24.51 0.83
CA SER A 51 -3.83 -24.15 -0.59
C SER A 51 -4.34 -22.72 -0.78
N VAL A 52 -5.11 -22.19 0.18
CA VAL A 52 -5.59 -20.81 0.14
C VAL A 52 -4.45 -19.83 0.34
N PHE A 53 -3.54 -20.08 1.29
CA PHE A 53 -2.37 -19.22 1.49
C PHE A 53 -1.37 -19.34 0.35
N LEU A 54 -1.15 -20.55 -0.17
CA LEU A 54 -0.27 -20.77 -1.32
C LEU A 54 -0.78 -20.06 -2.58
N GLU A 55 -2.10 -20.02 -2.79
CA GLU A 55 -2.70 -19.24 -3.88
C GLU A 55 -2.58 -17.74 -3.61
N LEU A 56 -2.89 -17.28 -2.39
CA LEU A 56 -2.81 -15.87 -1.99
C LEU A 56 -1.39 -15.29 -2.14
N GLN A 57 -0.35 -16.07 -1.84
CA GLN A 57 1.06 -15.66 -2.00
C GLN A 57 1.38 -15.18 -3.43
N LYS A 58 0.68 -15.67 -4.46
CA LYS A 58 0.91 -15.26 -5.86
C LYS A 58 0.50 -13.82 -6.14
N TYR A 59 -0.39 -13.25 -5.31
CA TYR A 59 -0.92 -11.90 -5.46
C TYR A 59 -0.30 -10.90 -4.49
N LEU A 60 0.57 -11.36 -3.58
CA LEU A 60 1.25 -10.52 -2.60
C LEU A 60 2.72 -10.29 -2.98
N PRO A 61 3.31 -9.15 -2.59
CA PRO A 61 4.77 -8.99 -2.63
C PRO A 61 5.42 -10.09 -1.80
N LYS A 62 6.52 -10.67 -2.30
CA LYS A 62 7.28 -11.65 -1.50
C LYS A 62 7.71 -11.03 -0.18
N TYR A 63 7.59 -11.81 0.89
CA TYR A 63 7.97 -11.41 2.24
C TYR A 63 9.33 -11.98 2.60
N TYR A 64 10.24 -11.11 3.06
CA TYR A 64 11.61 -11.46 3.42
C TYR A 64 11.85 -11.40 4.93
N GLY A 65 10.80 -11.29 5.74
CA GLY A 65 10.88 -11.13 7.18
C GLY A 65 10.89 -9.66 7.62
N THR A 66 11.13 -9.47 8.91
CA THR A 66 11.33 -8.16 9.50
C THR A 66 12.77 -7.68 9.32
N TRP A 67 12.94 -6.37 9.31
CA TRP A 67 14.24 -5.72 9.22
C TRP A 67 14.28 -4.56 10.20
N SER A 68 15.42 -4.35 10.84
CA SER A 68 15.70 -3.18 11.67
C SER A 68 17.15 -2.76 11.49
N LEU A 69 17.42 -1.49 11.76
CA LEU A 69 18.79 -0.98 11.73
C LEU A 69 19.52 -1.45 12.99
N PRO A 70 20.78 -1.91 12.92
CA PRO A 70 21.53 -2.33 14.12
C PRO A 70 21.61 -1.23 15.19
N THR A 71 21.63 0.03 14.78
CA THR A 71 21.69 1.20 15.65
C THR A 71 20.32 1.68 16.15
N ALA A 72 19.22 1.11 15.63
CA ALA A 72 17.86 1.47 15.99
C ALA A 72 16.96 0.22 15.97
N PRO A 73 17.14 -0.72 16.92
CA PRO A 73 16.42 -1.99 16.94
C PRO A 73 14.91 -1.84 17.13
N ASN A 74 14.45 -0.70 17.65
CA ASN A 74 13.04 -0.38 17.84
C ASN A 74 12.35 0.07 16.53
N ASP A 75 13.11 0.47 15.52
CA ASP A 75 12.57 0.86 14.22
C ASP A 75 12.42 -0.40 13.36
N LEU A 76 11.26 -1.05 13.48
CA LEU A 76 10.94 -2.29 12.77
C LEU A 76 10.27 -2.00 11.43
N TYR A 77 10.72 -2.73 10.41
CA TYR A 77 10.21 -2.68 9.04
C TYR A 77 9.83 -4.08 8.56
N LEU A 78 8.82 -4.16 7.69
CA LEU A 78 8.59 -5.32 6.85
C LEU A 78 9.48 -5.18 5.60
N LYS A 79 10.29 -6.19 5.30
CA LYS A 79 11.05 -6.26 4.05
C LYS A 79 10.24 -7.02 3.00
N LEU A 80 9.86 -6.34 1.93
CA LEU A 80 8.94 -6.84 0.90
C LEU A 80 9.57 -6.71 -0.50
N GLU A 81 9.14 -7.51 -1.47
CA GLU A 81 9.51 -7.34 -2.88
C GLU A 81 9.09 -5.95 -3.38
N ASP A 82 9.99 -5.25 -4.08
CA ASP A 82 9.61 -4.07 -4.85
C ASP A 82 8.96 -4.53 -6.17
N VAL A 83 7.63 -4.52 -6.18
CA VAL A 83 6.82 -4.91 -7.34
C VAL A 83 7.05 -4.03 -8.57
N THR A 84 7.69 -2.87 -8.41
CA THR A 84 8.00 -1.93 -9.50
C THR A 84 9.41 -2.10 -10.07
N HIS A 85 10.28 -2.83 -9.38
CA HIS A 85 11.72 -2.92 -9.69
C HIS A 85 12.03 -3.41 -11.11
N ARG A 86 11.16 -4.25 -11.68
CA ARG A 86 11.36 -4.83 -13.02
C ARG A 86 10.97 -3.88 -14.16
N PHE A 87 10.34 -2.74 -13.85
CA PHE A 87 9.84 -1.80 -14.85
C PHE A 87 10.78 -0.61 -15.00
N LYS A 88 11.11 -0.23 -16.24
CA LYS A 88 11.97 0.94 -16.50
C LYS A 88 11.27 2.27 -16.21
N LYS A 89 9.98 2.34 -16.53
CA LYS A 89 9.11 3.52 -16.36
C LYS A 89 7.77 3.07 -15.78
N PRO A 90 7.72 2.61 -14.51
CA PRO A 90 6.51 2.07 -13.92
C PRO A 90 5.41 3.13 -13.88
N CYS A 91 4.23 2.78 -14.38
CA CYS A 91 2.98 3.47 -14.07
C CYS A 91 2.35 2.75 -12.88
N ILE A 92 1.99 3.48 -11.84
CA ILE A 92 1.57 2.92 -10.56
C ILE A 92 0.21 3.50 -10.21
N MET A 93 -0.72 2.68 -9.74
CA MET A 93 -1.97 3.13 -9.17
C MET A 93 -2.23 2.36 -7.88
N ASP A 94 -2.56 3.08 -6.82
CA ASP A 94 -3.01 2.49 -5.56
C ASP A 94 -4.53 2.63 -5.48
N VAL A 95 -5.21 1.49 -5.35
CA VAL A 95 -6.66 1.40 -5.27
C VAL A 95 -7.03 0.66 -4.00
N LYS A 96 -7.75 1.34 -3.11
CA LYS A 96 -8.36 0.70 -1.94
C LYS A 96 -9.62 -0.04 -2.37
N ILE A 97 -9.72 -1.32 -2.03
CA ILE A 97 -10.87 -2.17 -2.37
C ILE A 97 -11.77 -2.36 -1.14
N GLY A 98 -13.08 -2.51 -1.39
CA GLY A 98 -14.10 -2.90 -0.41
C GLY A 98 -15.14 -1.81 -0.16
N GLN A 99 -16.39 -2.22 0.10
CA GLN A 99 -17.48 -1.28 0.39
C GLN A 99 -17.31 -0.56 1.74
N LYS A 100 -16.55 -1.15 2.66
CA LYS A 100 -16.27 -0.60 3.99
C LYS A 100 -14.76 -0.41 4.14
N SER A 101 -14.36 0.82 4.43
CA SER A 101 -12.94 1.19 4.62
C SER A 101 -12.52 1.24 6.10
N TYR A 102 -13.39 0.74 6.99
CA TYR A 102 -13.18 0.63 8.42
C TYR A 102 -13.23 -0.83 8.86
N ASP A 103 -12.51 -1.11 9.95
CA ASP A 103 -12.41 -2.43 10.57
C ASP A 103 -13.68 -2.74 11.39
N PRO A 104 -14.10 -4.02 11.53
CA PRO A 104 -15.28 -4.40 12.34
C PRO A 104 -15.22 -3.93 13.80
N TYR A 105 -14.02 -3.73 14.34
CA TYR A 105 -13.79 -3.27 15.71
C TYR A 105 -13.46 -1.77 15.79
N ALA A 106 -13.70 -1.01 14.72
CA ALA A 106 -13.48 0.44 14.70
C ALA A 106 -14.49 1.17 15.60
N SER A 107 -14.06 2.22 16.29
CA SER A 107 -14.96 3.09 17.06
C SER A 107 -15.94 3.83 16.15
N GLU A 108 -17.07 4.29 16.69
CA GLU A 108 -18.06 5.05 15.91
C GLU A 108 -17.45 6.30 15.26
N GLU A 109 -16.57 7.01 15.97
CA GLU A 109 -15.88 8.18 15.43
C GLU A 109 -14.98 7.79 14.26
N LYS A 110 -14.31 6.64 14.36
CA LYS A 110 -13.44 6.15 13.29
C LYS A 110 -14.26 5.74 12.07
N ILE A 111 -15.42 5.10 12.27
CA ILE A 111 -16.35 4.74 11.21
C ILE A 111 -16.84 6.00 10.50
N LYS A 112 -17.38 6.98 11.25
CA LYS A 112 -17.84 8.28 10.71
C LYS A 112 -16.73 8.99 9.94
N GLN A 113 -15.50 8.99 10.46
CA GLN A 113 -14.33 9.57 9.79
C GLN A 113 -13.98 8.86 8.47
N GLN A 114 -14.09 7.53 8.39
CA GLN A 114 -13.79 6.81 7.15
C GLN A 114 -14.88 7.02 6.11
N ILE A 115 -16.15 6.99 6.51
CA ILE A 115 -17.29 7.25 5.62
C ILE A 115 -17.22 8.68 5.07
N SER A 116 -16.96 9.68 5.92
CA SER A 116 -16.90 11.08 5.49
C SER A 116 -15.78 11.38 4.49
N LYS A 117 -14.70 10.57 4.47
CA LYS A 117 -13.62 10.72 3.49
C LYS A 117 -14.06 10.35 2.07
N TYR A 118 -14.94 9.37 1.92
CA TYR A 118 -15.46 8.95 0.63
C TYR A 118 -16.79 8.20 0.79
N PRO A 119 -17.93 8.91 0.84
CA PRO A 119 -19.24 8.30 1.06
C PRO A 119 -19.64 7.29 -0.03
N LEU A 120 -19.11 7.48 -1.25
CA LEU A 120 -19.38 6.60 -2.38
C LEU A 120 -18.68 5.24 -2.27
N MET A 121 -17.84 5.00 -1.25
CA MET A 121 -17.16 3.71 -1.07
C MET A 121 -18.16 2.54 -0.98
N GLU A 122 -19.30 2.73 -0.32
CA GLU A 122 -20.31 1.68 -0.14
C GLU A 122 -20.93 1.24 -1.48
N GLU A 123 -21.05 2.18 -2.42
CA GLU A 123 -21.70 1.95 -3.69
C GLU A 123 -20.73 1.60 -4.83
N ILE A 124 -19.60 2.31 -4.91
CA ILE A 124 -18.56 2.07 -5.92
C ILE A 124 -17.71 0.85 -5.55
N GLY A 125 -17.50 0.58 -4.26
CA GLY A 125 -16.75 -0.58 -3.78
C GLY A 125 -15.23 -0.44 -3.85
N PHE A 126 -14.71 0.70 -4.31
CA PHE A 126 -13.28 1.00 -4.30
C PHE A 126 -13.00 2.52 -4.28
N LEU A 127 -11.76 2.90 -4.01
CA LEU A 127 -11.27 4.28 -4.02
C LEU A 127 -9.84 4.35 -4.53
N VAL A 128 -9.58 5.19 -5.53
CA VAL A 128 -8.21 5.51 -5.97
C VAL A 128 -7.51 6.35 -4.89
N LEU A 129 -6.40 5.85 -4.34
CA LEU A 129 -5.59 6.56 -3.34
C LEU A 129 -4.53 7.46 -3.99
N GLY A 130 -4.12 7.12 -5.20
CA GLY A 130 -3.25 7.93 -6.05
C GLY A 130 -2.77 7.15 -7.28
N MET A 131 -2.30 7.86 -8.29
CA MET A 131 -1.64 7.25 -9.45
C MET A 131 -0.46 8.07 -9.97
N ARG A 132 0.55 7.39 -10.53
CA ARG A 132 1.73 7.94 -11.18
C ARG A 132 1.78 7.39 -12.60
N VAL A 133 1.66 8.26 -13.59
CA VAL A 133 1.57 7.85 -15.00
C VAL A 133 2.72 8.47 -15.77
N TYR A 134 3.44 7.64 -16.54
CA TYR A 134 4.53 8.10 -17.40
C TYR A 134 3.97 8.64 -18.71
N HIS A 135 4.27 9.89 -19.03
CA HIS A 135 3.91 10.52 -20.29
C HIS A 135 5.07 10.41 -21.27
N VAL A 136 4.91 9.58 -22.30
CA VAL A 136 5.96 9.31 -23.30
C VAL A 136 6.39 10.57 -24.06
N PRO A 137 5.48 11.43 -24.56
CA PRO A 137 5.88 12.59 -25.36
C PRO A 137 6.73 13.59 -24.58
N THR A 138 6.45 13.78 -23.29
CA THR A 138 7.15 14.73 -22.43
C THR A 138 8.31 14.08 -21.67
N GLY A 139 8.38 12.75 -21.64
CA GLY A 139 9.33 11.99 -20.83
C GLY A 139 9.17 12.21 -19.32
N SER A 140 8.02 12.73 -18.88
CA SER A 140 7.75 13.12 -17.49
C SER A 140 6.69 12.23 -16.82
N TYR A 141 6.47 12.44 -15.53
CA TYR A 141 5.43 11.77 -14.77
C TYR A 141 4.35 12.74 -14.33
N GLU A 142 3.11 12.34 -14.51
CA GLU A 142 1.94 12.99 -13.92
C GLU A 142 1.48 12.20 -12.69
N THR A 143 1.04 12.92 -11.65
CA THR A 143 0.73 12.32 -10.36
C THR A 143 -0.60 12.83 -9.84
N GLN A 144 -1.53 11.93 -9.56
CA GLN A 144 -2.76 12.22 -8.86
C GLN A 144 -2.70 11.69 -7.43
N ASN A 145 -3.22 12.46 -6.48
CA ASN A 145 -3.21 12.12 -5.06
C ASN A 145 -4.61 11.67 -4.58
N GLN A 146 -4.76 11.45 -3.28
CA GLN A 146 -6.02 10.99 -2.67
C GLN A 146 -7.21 11.94 -2.92
N HIS A 147 -6.98 13.23 -3.20
CA HIS A 147 -8.06 14.19 -3.45
C HIS A 147 -8.67 13.98 -4.83
N TYR A 148 -7.86 13.61 -5.83
CA TYR A 148 -8.35 13.22 -7.14
C TYR A 148 -9.32 12.04 -7.00
N GLY A 149 -8.89 10.94 -6.36
CA GLY A 149 -9.74 9.76 -6.22
C GLY A 149 -11.01 9.99 -5.39
N ARG A 150 -10.94 10.83 -4.35
CA ARG A 150 -12.12 11.23 -3.56
C ARG A 150 -13.08 12.15 -4.30
N GLY A 151 -12.61 12.82 -5.36
CA GLY A 151 -13.43 13.65 -6.23
C GLY A 151 -14.20 12.87 -7.30
N LEU A 152 -13.85 11.59 -7.53
CA LEU A 152 -14.51 10.76 -8.53
C LEU A 152 -15.91 10.35 -8.07
N THR A 153 -16.86 10.48 -8.99
CA THR A 153 -18.27 10.08 -8.85
C THR A 153 -18.56 8.86 -9.73
N LYS A 154 -19.76 8.30 -9.67
CA LYS A 154 -20.13 7.14 -10.50
C LYS A 154 -20.06 7.44 -12.00
N GLU A 155 -20.31 8.68 -12.37
CA GLU A 155 -20.33 9.15 -13.74
C GLU A 155 -18.90 9.32 -14.26
N THR A 156 -17.98 9.76 -13.40
CA THR A 156 -16.60 10.11 -13.76
C THR A 156 -15.57 9.01 -13.46
N ILE A 157 -15.97 7.91 -12.79
CA ILE A 157 -15.05 6.83 -12.40
C ILE A 157 -14.47 6.04 -13.59
N LYS A 158 -15.09 6.13 -14.76
CA LYS A 158 -14.66 5.44 -15.98
C LYS A 158 -13.67 6.24 -16.82
N ASP A 159 -13.67 7.56 -16.66
CA ASP A 159 -12.88 8.51 -17.45
C ASP A 159 -11.45 8.63 -16.91
#